data_AF-A0A1B7MHZ6-F1
#
_entry.id   AF-A0A1B7MHZ6-F1
#
_cell.length_a   1.000
_cell.length_b   1.000
_cell.length_c   1.000
_cell.angle_alpha   90.00
_cell.angle_beta   90.00
_cell.angle_gamma   90.00
#
_symmetry.space_group_name_H-M   'P 1'
#
loop_
_entity.id
_entity.type
_entity.pdbx_description
1 polymer ?
#
loop_
_entity_poly.entity_id
_entity_poly.type
_entity_poly.pdbx_seq_one_letter_code
_entity_poly.pdbx_strand_id
1 'polypeptide(L)'
;MEPTEDIREKFGRFRVLVVGRANAGKTTLLHRVCNTTEKPEIFNSKGEKIDAAVVQSSLDRGYHEITNELVFGSNPGFVFHDSCGFEAGGENEFKMMKEFVLERASTTKLKERVHAIW
;
A
#
# COMPACT_ATOMS: atom_id res chain seq x y z
N MET A 1 -14.69 -11.05 -29.24
CA MET A 1 -14.14 -10.71 -27.91
C MET A 1 -14.92 -9.50 -27.44
N GLU A 2 -15.71 -9.63 -26.38
CA GLU A 2 -16.33 -8.45 -25.77
C GLU A 2 -15.25 -7.44 -25.38
N PRO A 3 -15.52 -6.13 -25.48
CA PRO A 3 -14.57 -5.14 -24.99
C PRO A 3 -14.43 -5.40 -23.50
N THR A 4 -13.21 -5.66 -23.05
CA THR A 4 -12.85 -5.49 -21.65
C THR A 4 -13.22 -4.06 -21.30
N GLU A 5 -14.39 -3.85 -20.66
CA GLU A 5 -14.63 -2.66 -19.85
C GLU A 5 -13.34 -2.42 -19.10
N ASP A 6 -12.70 -1.27 -19.34
CA ASP A 6 -11.37 -1.02 -18.83
C ASP A 6 -11.45 -1.20 -17.32
N ILE A 7 -10.79 -2.23 -16.80
CA ILE A 7 -10.83 -2.60 -15.38
C ILE A 7 -10.49 -1.36 -14.54
N ARG A 8 -9.73 -0.42 -15.10
CA ARG A 8 -9.41 0.87 -14.50
C ARG A 8 -10.61 1.82 -14.39
N GLU A 9 -11.56 1.82 -15.32
CA GLU A 9 -12.80 2.60 -15.21
C GLU A 9 -13.70 2.07 -14.09
N LYS A 10 -13.72 0.74 -13.90
CA LYS A 10 -14.56 0.09 -12.87
C LYS A 10 -13.98 0.19 -11.46
N PHE A 11 -12.66 0.03 -11.30
CA PHE A 11 -11.99 -0.05 -10.00
C PHE A 11 -11.20 1.21 -9.63
N GLY A 12 -11.00 2.14 -10.57
CA GLY A 12 -10.16 3.32 -10.39
C GLY A 12 -8.67 2.95 -10.34
N ARG A 13 -8.04 3.11 -9.17
CA ARG A 13 -6.63 2.74 -8.96
C ARG A 13 -6.52 1.30 -8.50
N PHE A 14 -5.54 0.58 -9.03
CA PHE A 14 -5.21 -0.77 -8.60
C PHE A 14 -4.43 -0.73 -7.29
N ARG A 15 -4.89 -1.47 -6.28
CA ARG A 15 -4.38 -1.42 -4.90
C ARG A 15 -3.64 -2.69 -4.54
N VAL A 16 -2.38 -2.57 -4.16
CA VAL A 16 -1.51 -3.68 -3.81
C VAL A 16 -1.09 -3.55 -2.35
N LEU A 17 -1.30 -4.60 -1.56
CA LEU A 17 -0.74 -4.71 -0.22
C LEU A 17 0.57 -5.51 -0.30
N VAL A 18 1.67 -4.95 0.18
CA VAL A 18 2.95 -5.64 0.32
C VAL A 18 3.10 -6.12 1.76
N VAL A 19 3.23 -7.42 1.95
CA VAL A 19 3.38 -8.07 3.27
C VAL A 19 4.71 -8.79 3.38
N GLY A 20 5.18 -8.95 4.62
CA GLY A 20 6.40 -9.70 4.88
C GLY A 20 7.10 -9.30 6.16
N ARG A 21 8.11 -10.09 6.52
CA ARG A 21 8.89 -9.91 7.75
C ARG A 21 9.53 -8.53 7.84
N ALA A 22 9.83 -8.11 9.06
CA ALA A 22 10.69 -6.95 9.28
C ALA A 22 12.01 -7.11 8.51
N ASN A 23 12.47 -6.02 7.91
CA ASN A 23 13.71 -5.95 7.13
C ASN A 23 13.79 -6.91 5.91
N ALA A 24 12.67 -7.46 5.44
CA ALA A 24 12.63 -8.26 4.21
C ALA A 24 12.83 -7.44 2.92
N GLY A 25 12.96 -6.11 3.02
CA GLY A 25 13.16 -5.22 1.88
C GLY A 25 11.88 -4.81 1.15
N LYS A 26 10.71 -4.83 1.81
CA LYS A 26 9.41 -4.43 1.22
C LYS A 26 9.42 -3.02 0.66
N THR A 27 9.83 -2.05 1.45
CA THR A 27 9.92 -0.64 1.06
C THR A 27 10.95 -0.46 -0.06
N THR A 28 12.09 -1.17 0.01
CA THR A 28 13.10 -1.19 -1.06
C THR A 28 12.53 -1.75 -2.37
N LEU A 29 11.72 -2.81 -2.30
CA LEU A 29 11.02 -3.38 -3.45
C LEU A 29 10.06 -2.36 -4.05
N LEU A 30 9.24 -1.68 -3.23
CA LEU A 30 8.31 -0.65 -3.69
C LEU A 30 9.02 0.48 -4.44
N HIS A 31 10.16 0.96 -3.91
CA HIS A 31 10.99 1.95 -4.61
C HIS A 31 11.50 1.44 -5.96
N ARG A 32 11.96 0.18 -6.04
CA ARG A 32 12.47 -0.39 -7.30
C ARG A 32 11.37 -0.69 -8.32
N VAL A 33 10.23 -1.23 -7.90
CA VAL A 33 9.10 -1.58 -8.77
C VAL A 33 8.57 -0.36 -9.51
N CYS A 34 8.61 0.81 -8.87
CA CYS A 34 8.14 2.05 -9.49
C CYS A 34 9.18 2.67 -10.46
N ASN A 35 10.34 2.01 -10.66
CA ASN A 35 11.43 2.36 -11.57
C ASN A 35 11.78 3.85 -11.59
N THR A 36 11.69 4.49 -10.42
CA THR A 36 11.83 5.93 -10.26
C THR A 36 12.67 6.24 -9.03
N THR A 37 13.48 7.29 -9.12
CA THR A 37 14.15 7.90 -7.96
C THR A 37 13.20 8.81 -7.18
N GLU A 38 11.96 8.98 -7.66
CA GLU A 38 10.93 9.76 -6.98
C GLU A 38 10.46 9.06 -5.71
N LYS A 39 10.31 9.85 -4.66
CA LYS A 39 9.65 9.41 -3.43
C LYS A 39 8.13 9.36 -3.68
N PRO A 40 7.42 8.34 -3.17
CA PRO A 40 5.98 8.30 -3.29
C PRO A 40 5.34 9.48 -2.57
N GLU A 41 4.24 9.97 -3.11
CA GLU A 41 3.30 10.78 -2.36
C GLU A 41 2.54 9.87 -1.39
N ILE A 42 2.44 10.31 -0.13
CA ILE A 42 1.79 9.54 0.93
C ILE A 42 0.49 10.22 1.27
N PHE A 43 -0.61 9.46 1.27
CA PHE A 43 -1.91 9.94 1.71
C PHE A 43 -2.38 9.12 2.91
N ASN A 44 -2.98 9.77 3.90
CA ASN A 44 -3.60 9.06 5.01
C ASN A 44 -4.94 8.42 4.59
N SER A 45 -5.58 7.69 5.50
CA SER A 45 -6.90 7.08 5.28
C SER A 45 -8.03 8.06 4.94
N LYS A 46 -7.83 9.36 5.19
CA LYS A 46 -8.78 10.44 4.83
C LYS A 46 -8.49 11.04 3.44
N GLY A 47 -7.42 10.62 2.77
CA GLY A 47 -6.97 11.16 1.49
C GLY A 47 -6.16 12.45 1.62
N GLU A 48 -5.71 12.82 2.81
CA GLU A 48 -4.88 14.00 3.04
C GLU A 48 -3.41 13.66 2.80
N LYS A 49 -2.71 14.52 2.04
CA LYS A 49 -1.29 14.33 1.75
C LYS A 49 -0.46 14.55 3.02
N ILE A 50 0.36 13.57 3.37
CA ILE A 50 1.30 13.62 4.49
C ILE A 50 2.65 14.08 3.96
N ASP A 51 3.34 14.94 4.71
CA ASP A 51 4.71 15.33 4.38
C ASP A 51 5.65 14.14 4.49
N ALA A 52 6.23 13.74 3.36
CA ALA A 52 7.18 12.65 3.25
C ALA A 52 8.40 12.81 4.19
N ALA A 53 8.74 14.05 4.61
CA ALA A 53 9.80 14.31 5.58
C ALA A 53 9.44 13.80 6.99
N VAL A 54 8.16 13.87 7.38
CA VAL A 54 7.64 13.35 8.66
C VAL A 54 7.66 11.82 8.67
N VAL A 55 7.43 11.22 7.51
CA VAL A 55 7.41 9.75 7.31
C VAL A 55 8.78 9.22 6.86
N GLN A 56 9.77 10.08 6.61
CA GLN A 56 11.08 9.69 6.05
C GLN A 56 11.83 8.73 6.98
N SER A 57 11.87 9.08 8.27
CA SER A 57 12.45 8.25 9.32
C SER A 57 11.67 6.94 9.51
N SER A 58 10.39 6.94 9.15
CA SER A 58 9.45 5.84 9.23
C SER A 58 9.61 4.88 8.03
N LEU A 59 9.78 5.42 6.83
CA LEU A 59 10.02 4.69 5.58
C LEU A 59 11.35 3.93 5.62
N ASP A 60 12.40 4.55 6.17
CA ASP A 60 13.73 3.92 6.28
C ASP A 60 13.80 2.88 7.42
N ARG A 61 12.84 2.91 8.36
CA ARG A 61 12.82 2.03 9.56
C ARG A 61 11.65 1.05 9.59
N GLY A 62 10.84 0.95 8.54
CA GLY A 62 9.71 0.03 8.50
C GLY A 62 8.50 0.44 9.35
N TYR A 63 8.44 1.69 9.80
CA TYR A 63 7.31 2.25 10.55
C TYR A 63 6.24 2.69 9.54
N HIS A 64 5.44 1.73 9.08
CA HIS A 64 4.38 1.98 8.11
C HIS A 64 3.02 1.76 8.75
N GLU A 65 2.17 2.77 8.64
CA GLU A 65 0.74 2.64 8.86
C GLU A 65 0.14 1.98 7.62
N ILE A 66 -0.35 0.75 7.75
CA ILE A 66 -0.87 -0.06 6.62
C ILE A 66 -2.03 0.63 5.88
N THR A 67 -2.72 1.56 6.56
CA THR A 67 -3.83 2.34 5.98
C THR A 67 -3.37 3.50 5.09
N ASN A 68 -2.09 3.92 5.18
CA ASN A 68 -1.55 4.94 4.31
C ASN A 68 -1.44 4.43 2.86
N GLU A 69 -1.71 5.34 1.93
CA GLU A 69 -1.63 5.10 0.49
C GLU A 69 -0.32 5.68 -0.04
N LEU A 70 0.49 4.82 -0.66
CA LEU A 70 1.71 5.21 -1.37
C LEU A 70 1.41 5.29 -2.87
N VAL A 71 1.57 6.47 -3.45
CA VAL A 71 1.32 6.74 -4.87
C VAL A 71 2.57 7.31 -5.49
N PHE A 72 3.08 6.65 -6.54
CA PHE A 72 4.26 7.10 -7.25
C PHE A 72 3.85 7.91 -8.48
N GLY A 73 4.48 9.06 -8.70
CA GLY A 73 4.21 9.91 -9.88
C GLY A 73 4.43 9.17 -11.20
N SER A 74 5.41 8.27 -11.25
CA SER A 74 5.66 7.39 -12.39
C SER A 74 4.55 6.37 -12.66
N ASN A 75 3.71 6.04 -11.67
CA ASN A 75 2.69 5.00 -11.74
C ASN A 75 1.39 5.40 -11.01
N PRO A 76 0.68 6.45 -11.47
CA PRO A 76 -0.47 7.02 -10.75
C PRO A 76 -1.72 6.12 -10.74
N GLY A 77 -1.73 5.06 -11.57
CA GLY A 77 -2.77 4.05 -11.58
C GLY A 77 -2.67 3.03 -10.45
N PHE A 78 -1.59 3.06 -9.66
CA PHE A 78 -1.36 2.15 -8.55
C PHE A 78 -1.37 2.86 -7.21
N VAL A 79 -1.90 2.17 -6.20
CA VAL A 79 -1.75 2.52 -4.79
C VAL A 79 -1.10 1.34 -4.09
N PHE A 80 -0.03 1.61 -3.36
CA PHE A 80 0.63 0.60 -2.55
C PHE A 80 0.33 0.83 -1.06
N HIS A 81 0.10 -0.26 -0.36
CA HIS A 81 0.04 -0.31 1.10
C HIS A 81 1.23 -1.17 1.56
N ASP A 82 2.03 -0.66 2.49
CA ASP A 82 3.17 -1.39 3.05
C ASP A 82 2.82 -1.84 4.48
N SER A 83 2.84 -3.15 4.74
CA SER A 83 2.61 -3.65 6.08
C SER A 83 3.81 -3.35 6.98
N CYS A 84 3.57 -3.10 8.27
CA CYS A 84 4.66 -3.22 9.23
C CYS A 84 5.28 -4.63 9.13
N GLY A 85 6.58 -4.72 9.35
CA GLY A 85 7.28 -5.99 9.33
C GLY A 85 6.87 -6.91 10.47
N PHE A 86 6.54 -8.17 10.17
CA PHE A 86 6.32 -9.16 11.22
C PHE A 86 7.65 -9.57 11.88
N GLU A 87 7.71 -9.48 13.21
CA GLU A 87 8.79 -10.03 14.03
C GLU A 87 8.34 -11.33 14.71
N ALA A 88 9.29 -12.12 15.23
CA ALA A 88 8.97 -13.34 15.96
C ALA A 88 8.23 -12.98 17.26
N GLY A 89 6.96 -13.40 17.37
CA GLY A 89 6.08 -13.03 18.49
C GLY A 89 5.25 -11.76 18.27
N GLY A 90 5.34 -11.12 17.10
CA GLY A 90 4.56 -9.93 16.73
C GLY A 90 3.12 -10.27 16.35
N GLU A 91 2.26 -10.51 17.35
CA GLU A 91 0.83 -10.78 17.13
C GLU A 91 0.05 -9.53 16.69
N ASN A 92 0.48 -8.36 17.13
CA ASN A 92 -0.21 -7.10 16.85
C ASN A 92 -0.12 -6.73 15.37
N GLU A 93 1.06 -6.86 14.75
CA GLU A 93 1.27 -6.57 13.34
C GLU A 93 0.42 -7.50 12.46
N PHE A 94 0.37 -8.79 12.83
CA PHE A 94 -0.46 -9.77 12.14
C PHE A 94 -1.95 -9.47 12.27
N LYS A 95 -2.39 -9.08 13.47
CA LYS A 95 -3.78 -8.68 13.73
C LYS A 95 -4.16 -7.45 12.92
N MET A 96 -3.34 -6.39 12.94
CA MET A 96 -3.58 -5.16 12.16
C MET A 96 -3.66 -5.46 10.66
N MET A 97 -2.75 -6.28 10.13
CA MET A 97 -2.80 -6.70 8.73
C MET A 97 -4.08 -7.48 8.41
N LYS A 98 -4.48 -8.41 9.28
CA LYS A 98 -5.70 -9.20 9.09
C LYS A 98 -6.95 -8.32 9.11
N GLU A 99 -7.04 -7.38 10.05
CA GLU A 99 -8.14 -6.41 10.15
C GLU A 99 -8.22 -5.56 8.88
N PHE A 100 -7.09 -5.03 8.42
CA PHE A 100 -7.01 -4.28 7.16
C PHE A 100 -7.50 -5.09 5.96
N VAL A 101 -7.02 -6.32 5.78
CA VAL A 101 -7.46 -7.18 4.66
C VAL A 101 -8.96 -7.47 4.74
N LEU A 102 -9.49 -7.78 5.92
CA LEU A 102 -10.92 -8.04 6.11
C LEU A 102 -11.78 -6.81 5.81
N GLU A 103 -11.38 -5.63 6.27
CA GLU A 103 -12.06 -4.37 5.95
C GLU A 103 -12.07 -4.11 4.45
N ARG A 104 -10.90 -4.25 3.80
CA ARG A 104 -10.72 -4.01 2.36
C ARG A 104 -11.39 -5.05 1.48
N ALA A 105 -11.59 -6.27 1.98
CA ALA A 105 -12.34 -7.31 1.29
C ALA A 105 -13.87 -7.15 1.45
N SER A 106 -14.32 -6.65 2.61
CA SER A 106 -15.75 -6.54 2.93
C SER A 106 -16.40 -5.23 2.46
N THR A 107 -15.62 -4.18 2.18
CA THR A 107 -16.17 -2.91 1.68
C THR A 107 -16.93 -3.08 0.36
N THR A 108 -18.05 -2.38 0.20
CA THR A 108 -18.83 -2.32 -1.05
C THR A 108 -18.22 -1.37 -2.08
N LYS A 109 -17.32 -0.49 -1.64
CA LYS A 109 -16.67 0.50 -2.51
C LYS A 109 -15.48 -0.15 -3.22
N LEU A 110 -15.65 -0.48 -4.51
CA LEU A 110 -14.61 -1.12 -5.32
C LEU A 110 -13.27 -0.37 -5.30
N LYS A 111 -13.32 0.97 -5.35
CA LYS A 111 -12.14 1.84 -5.30
C LYS A 111 -11.33 1.76 -4.00
N GLU A 112 -11.86 1.16 -2.95
CA GLU A 112 -11.20 0.99 -1.66
C GLU A 112 -10.69 -0.45 -1.44
N ARG A 113 -11.01 -1.39 -2.33
CA ARG A 113 -10.62 -2.80 -2.18
C ARG A 113 -9.15 -3.02 -2.50
N VAL A 114 -8.51 -3.95 -1.78
CA VAL A 114 -7.20 -4.48 -2.16
C VAL A 114 -7.40 -5.47 -3.29
N HIS A 115 -6.61 -5.32 -4.36
CA HIS A 115 -6.72 -6.13 -5.58
C HIS A 115 -5.65 -7.22 -5.66
N ALA A 116 -4.51 -7.01 -4.99
CA ALA A 116 -3.44 -8.00 -4.88
C ALA A 116 -2.73 -7.89 -3.52
N ILE A 117 -2.25 -9.03 -3.04
CA ILE A 117 -1.34 -9.12 -1.89
C ILE A 117 -0.04 -9.75 -2.41
N TRP A 118 1.08 -9.10 -2.12
CA TRP A 118 2.43 -9.53 -2.52
C TRP A 118 3.28 -9.81 -1.27
#